data_AF-A0A973ABE1-F1
#
_entry.id   AF-A0A973ABE1-F1
#
_cell.length_a   1.000
_cell.length_b   1.000
_cell.length_c   1.000
_cell.angle_alpha   90.00
_cell.angle_beta   90.00
_cell.angle_gamma   90.00
#
_symmetry.space_group_name_H-M   'P 1'
#
loop_
_entity.id
_entity.type
_entity.pdbx_description
1 polymer ?
#
loop_
_entity_poly.entity_id
_entity_poly.type
_entity_poly.pdbx_seq_one_letter_code
_entity_poly.pdbx_strand_id
1 'polypeptide(L)'
;MKKIINKFLILALAFSSVISCKDPDNAIYDVFDGLEHGAILRTLEVTSANYNISDLNSKFEVIIEEQDEKSGALLSSVNVYINYTDNYDDGVNNSKAEALIKSISASEFTTSANKLPTKTVTVTLGEVFSTFNLVEGAYNAGDLVSIRLEVVLTDGRIFSADDASGGLQGSYFLSPYKYTAAILCKPYPGDYRVVMHDSYGDGWQTNTGSGGYGIQITVDGALMQVGLCTPYGGGSWLDVGGCTPNDGYEGEATITIPVGTEEVSWYFPGDAYGEISFEIYGPTGTLLWAVGVGEGGPGSLPVVLCAP
;
A
#
# COMPACT_ATOMS: atom_id res chain seq x y z
N MET A 1 -19.05 -59.27 -55.76
CA MET A 1 -19.26 -59.25 -54.29
C MET A 1 -18.04 -58.77 -53.48
N LYS A 2 -16.79 -59.16 -53.79
CA LYS A 2 -15.58 -58.69 -53.06
C LYS A 2 -15.38 -57.16 -53.02
N LYS A 3 -15.73 -56.41 -54.08
CA LYS A 3 -15.56 -54.94 -54.14
C LYS A 3 -16.60 -54.15 -53.32
N ILE A 4 -17.75 -54.74 -52.99
CA ILE A 4 -18.80 -54.08 -52.19
C ILE A 4 -18.50 -54.26 -50.69
N ILE A 5 -17.97 -55.42 -50.30
CA ILE A 5 -17.56 -55.71 -48.92
C ILE A 5 -16.42 -54.78 -48.46
N ASN A 6 -15.42 -54.50 -49.32
CA ASN A 6 -14.35 -53.56 -48.98
C ASN A 6 -14.84 -52.12 -48.76
N LYS A 7 -15.92 -51.69 -49.44
CA LYS A 7 -16.46 -50.33 -49.29
C LYS A 7 -17.28 -50.18 -48.00
N PHE A 8 -18.01 -51.23 -47.61
CA PHE A 8 -18.72 -51.26 -46.32
C PHE A 8 -17.77 -51.35 -45.13
N LEU A 9 -16.63 -52.06 -45.25
CA LEU A 9 -15.64 -52.17 -44.18
C LEU A 9 -14.93 -50.83 -43.90
N ILE A 10 -14.63 -50.04 -44.96
CA ILE A 10 -14.01 -48.71 -44.83
C ILE A 10 -15.01 -47.69 -44.25
N LEU A 11 -16.30 -47.81 -44.58
CA LEU A 11 -17.33 -46.93 -44.03
C LEU A 11 -17.66 -47.25 -42.56
N ALA A 12 -17.59 -48.53 -42.16
CA ALA A 12 -17.75 -48.96 -40.77
C ALA A 12 -16.56 -48.56 -39.87
N LEU A 13 -15.33 -48.57 -40.39
CA LEU A 13 -14.16 -48.03 -39.67
C LEU A 13 -14.22 -46.51 -39.51
N ALA A 14 -14.71 -45.78 -40.52
CA ALA A 14 -14.84 -44.32 -40.48
C ALA A 14 -15.97 -43.83 -39.55
N PHE A 15 -17.00 -44.66 -39.30
CA PHE A 15 -18.06 -44.35 -38.34
C PHE A 15 -17.69 -44.68 -36.88
N SER A 16 -16.64 -45.50 -36.69
CA SER A 16 -16.12 -45.83 -35.35
C SER A 16 -15.16 -44.76 -34.79
N SER A 17 -14.64 -43.88 -35.64
CA SER A 17 -13.74 -42.77 -35.26
C SER A 17 -14.46 -41.49 -34.80
N VAL A 18 -15.80 -41.43 -34.86
CA VAL A 18 -16.59 -40.25 -34.44
C VAL A 18 -17.30 -40.44 -33.09
N ILE A 19 -17.07 -41.56 -32.39
CA ILE A 19 -17.67 -41.87 -31.07
C ILE A 19 -16.60 -41.90 -29.95
N SER A 20 -15.35 -41.53 -30.25
CA SER A 20 -14.27 -41.43 -29.25
C SER A 20 -13.76 -40.00 -29.03
N CYS A 21 -14.67 -39.01 -29.06
CA CYS A 21 -14.52 -37.87 -28.16
C CYS A 21 -15.22 -38.24 -26.84
N LYS A 22 -14.62 -39.15 -26.07
CA LYS A 22 -14.70 -38.95 -24.63
C LYS A 22 -13.79 -37.78 -24.36
N ASP A 23 -14.32 -36.73 -23.73
CA ASP A 23 -13.46 -35.73 -23.11
C ASP A 23 -12.40 -36.51 -22.33
N PRO A 24 -11.11 -36.20 -22.50
CA PRO A 24 -10.07 -36.94 -21.81
C PRO A 24 -10.36 -36.81 -20.31
N ASP A 25 -10.70 -37.94 -19.67
CA ASP A 25 -10.74 -38.14 -18.21
C ASP A 25 -9.30 -37.95 -17.69
N ASN A 26 -8.80 -36.72 -17.78
CA ASN A 26 -7.54 -36.34 -17.21
C ASN A 26 -7.85 -36.02 -15.75
N ALA A 27 -7.29 -36.79 -14.83
CA ALA A 27 -7.32 -36.53 -13.38
C ALA A 27 -6.86 -35.12 -12.99
N ILE A 28 -6.27 -34.36 -13.92
CA ILE A 28 -5.99 -32.94 -13.75
C ILE A 28 -7.29 -32.12 -13.65
N TYR A 29 -8.34 -32.44 -14.40
CA TYR A 29 -9.62 -31.73 -14.32
C TYR A 29 -10.35 -32.05 -13.02
N ASP A 30 -10.22 -33.26 -12.48
CA ASP A 30 -10.70 -33.60 -11.13
C ASP A 30 -9.97 -32.81 -10.02
N VAL A 31 -8.74 -32.33 -10.28
CA VAL A 31 -8.00 -31.44 -9.37
C VAL A 31 -8.52 -30.00 -9.42
N PHE A 32 -9.13 -29.59 -10.55
CA PHE A 32 -9.76 -28.28 -10.69
C PHE A 32 -11.27 -28.31 -10.39
N ASP A 33 -11.89 -29.49 -10.34
CA ASP A 33 -13.31 -29.66 -10.04
C ASP A 33 -13.54 -29.44 -8.53
N GLY A 34 -14.31 -28.40 -8.20
CA GLY A 34 -14.45 -27.92 -6.82
C GLY A 34 -13.44 -26.85 -6.40
N LEU A 35 -12.63 -26.29 -7.32
CA LEU A 35 -11.94 -25.03 -7.04
C LEU A 35 -12.94 -23.91 -6.89
N GLU A 36 -13.02 -23.39 -5.67
CA GLU A 36 -13.75 -22.16 -5.40
C GLU A 36 -12.94 -20.99 -5.97
N HIS A 37 -13.48 -20.36 -7.02
CA HIS A 37 -12.89 -19.15 -7.56
C HIS A 37 -13.20 -17.97 -6.62
N GLY A 38 -12.20 -17.15 -6.32
CA GLY A 38 -12.39 -15.91 -5.58
C GLY A 38 -12.71 -14.73 -6.50
N ALA A 39 -13.15 -13.63 -5.90
CA ALA A 39 -13.03 -12.32 -6.52
C ALA A 39 -11.81 -11.61 -5.95
N ILE A 40 -11.20 -10.68 -6.70
CA ILE A 40 -10.14 -9.79 -6.23
C ILE A 40 -10.46 -8.33 -6.51
N LEU A 41 -9.86 -7.42 -5.74
CA LEU A 41 -9.86 -5.98 -5.99
C LEU A 41 -8.42 -5.51 -6.19
N ARG A 42 -7.94 -5.54 -7.43
CA ARG A 42 -6.60 -5.08 -7.78
C ARG A 42 -6.50 -3.57 -7.57
N THR A 43 -5.54 -3.13 -6.77
CA THR A 43 -5.11 -1.73 -6.72
C THR A 43 -4.41 -1.38 -8.02
N LEU A 44 -5.00 -0.47 -8.80
CA LEU A 44 -4.35 0.09 -9.98
C LEU A 44 -3.44 1.25 -9.59
N GLU A 45 -3.92 2.13 -8.71
CA GLU A 45 -3.22 3.34 -8.29
C GLU A 45 -3.77 3.84 -6.95
N VAL A 46 -2.89 4.28 -6.05
CA VAL A 46 -3.28 5.09 -4.89
C VAL A 46 -2.96 6.54 -5.26
N THR A 47 -3.98 7.33 -5.57
CA THR A 47 -3.82 8.72 -6.03
C THR A 47 -3.68 9.69 -4.87
N SER A 48 -4.18 9.33 -3.68
CA SER A 48 -3.97 10.07 -2.43
C SER A 48 -3.97 9.11 -1.25
N ALA A 49 -2.88 9.09 -0.49
CA ALA A 49 -2.67 8.13 0.59
C ALA A 49 -3.05 8.65 1.98
N ASN A 50 -3.05 9.97 2.19
CA ASN A 50 -3.18 10.60 3.50
C ASN A 50 -4.21 11.74 3.50
N TYR A 51 -4.60 12.16 4.71
CA TYR A 51 -5.48 13.31 4.93
C TYR A 51 -4.70 14.54 5.38
N ASN A 52 -5.29 15.72 5.16
CA ASN A 52 -4.87 16.97 5.78
C ASN A 52 -5.90 17.36 6.84
N ILE A 53 -5.50 17.38 8.11
CA ILE A 53 -6.33 17.66 9.28
C ILE A 53 -7.07 19.00 9.19
N SER A 54 -6.50 19.96 8.45
CA SER A 54 -7.04 21.31 8.29
C SER A 54 -8.01 21.43 7.10
N ASP A 55 -8.18 20.37 6.29
CA ASP A 55 -9.11 20.34 5.17
C ASP A 55 -10.01 19.10 5.23
N LEU A 56 -11.28 19.31 5.59
CA LEU A 56 -12.29 18.25 5.62
C LEU A 56 -12.59 17.63 4.24
N ASN A 57 -12.19 18.30 3.15
CA ASN A 57 -12.30 17.77 1.80
C ASN A 57 -11.07 16.97 1.37
N SER A 58 -9.98 16.99 2.15
CA SER A 58 -8.85 16.08 1.94
C SER A 58 -9.35 14.64 2.00
N LYS A 59 -8.70 13.77 1.24
CA LYS A 59 -9.26 12.45 0.92
C LYS A 59 -8.19 11.39 0.76
N PHE A 60 -8.51 10.19 1.22
CA PHE A 60 -7.91 8.97 0.70
C PHE A 60 -8.58 8.63 -0.63
N GLU A 61 -7.78 8.30 -1.64
CA GLU A 61 -8.28 7.97 -2.97
C GLU A 61 -7.46 6.84 -3.61
N VAL A 62 -8.18 5.82 -4.09
CA VAL A 62 -7.60 4.64 -4.73
C VAL A 62 -8.44 4.21 -5.92
N ILE A 63 -7.78 3.80 -7.00
CA ILE A 63 -8.40 3.21 -8.18
C ILE A 63 -8.29 1.70 -8.05
N ILE A 64 -9.44 1.02 -8.07
CA ILE A 64 -9.53 -0.44 -7.98
C ILE A 64 -10.15 -1.03 -9.24
N GLU A 65 -9.69 -2.22 -9.59
CA GLU A 65 -10.24 -3.06 -10.67
C GLU A 65 -10.68 -4.40 -10.08
N GLU A 66 -11.93 -4.78 -10.33
CA GLU A 66 -12.48 -6.03 -9.84
C GLU A 66 -12.28 -7.16 -10.86
N GLN A 67 -11.97 -8.36 -10.37
CA GLN A 67 -11.85 -9.54 -11.21
C GLN A 67 -12.39 -10.78 -10.49
N ASP A 68 -13.38 -11.42 -11.11
CA ASP A 68 -13.95 -12.72 -10.73
C ASP A 68 -13.81 -13.76 -11.87
N GLU A 69 -14.33 -14.98 -11.68
CA GLU A 69 -14.27 -16.05 -12.69
C GLU A 69 -15.14 -15.81 -13.94
N LYS A 70 -16.01 -14.80 -13.92
CA LYS A 70 -16.81 -14.32 -15.05
C LYS A 70 -16.32 -12.97 -15.58
N SER A 71 -15.06 -12.62 -15.29
CA SER A 71 -14.44 -11.37 -15.75
C SER A 71 -15.20 -10.12 -15.25
N GLY A 72 -15.59 -10.16 -13.98
CA GLY A 72 -16.26 -9.08 -13.26
C GLY A 72 -17.76 -8.98 -13.46
N ALA A 73 -18.36 -9.96 -14.15
CA ALA A 73 -19.80 -10.00 -14.38
C ALA A 73 -20.58 -10.42 -13.13
N LEU A 74 -19.92 -10.93 -12.08
CA LEU A 74 -20.57 -11.28 -10.83
C LEU A 74 -20.54 -10.15 -9.81
N LEU A 75 -19.83 -9.04 -10.05
CA LEU A 75 -19.81 -7.90 -9.13
C LEU A 75 -21.23 -7.40 -8.84
N SER A 76 -21.63 -7.40 -7.57
CA SER A 76 -22.86 -6.77 -7.08
C SER A 76 -22.57 -5.40 -6.48
N SER A 77 -21.62 -5.34 -5.54
CA SER A 77 -21.21 -4.09 -4.89
C SER A 77 -19.83 -4.20 -4.24
N VAL A 78 -19.22 -3.05 -3.97
CA VAL A 78 -18.09 -2.94 -3.04
C VAL A 78 -18.52 -2.13 -1.84
N ASN A 79 -18.48 -2.74 -0.67
CA ASN A 79 -18.70 -2.08 0.62
C ASN A 79 -17.38 -1.48 1.09
N VAL A 80 -17.44 -0.24 1.57
CA VAL A 80 -16.29 0.49 2.11
C VAL A 80 -16.54 0.68 3.60
N TYR A 81 -15.66 0.13 4.41
CA TYR A 81 -15.65 0.27 5.85
C TYR A 81 -14.47 1.14 6.27
N ILE A 82 -14.66 1.89 7.34
CA ILE A 82 -13.60 2.67 7.98
C ILE A 82 -13.48 2.32 9.45
N ASN A 83 -12.28 2.43 10.00
CA ASN A 83 -12.00 2.43 11.43
C ASN A 83 -11.08 3.61 11.74
N TYR A 84 -11.24 4.20 12.92
CA TYR A 84 -10.40 5.28 13.41
C TYR A 84 -9.53 4.78 14.57
N THR A 85 -8.22 4.99 14.48
CA THR A 85 -7.26 4.72 15.55
C THR A 85 -6.67 6.02 16.03
N ASP A 86 -6.94 6.35 17.29
CA ASP A 86 -6.27 7.40 18.02
C ASP A 86 -4.86 6.91 18.37
N ASN A 87 -3.87 7.51 17.73
CA ASN A 87 -2.47 7.12 17.84
C ASN A 87 -1.66 8.20 18.58
N TYR A 88 -2.32 9.28 19.02
CA TYR A 88 -1.72 10.32 19.82
C TYR A 88 -1.83 9.97 21.31
N ASP A 89 -0.69 9.81 21.97
CA ASP A 89 -0.65 9.42 23.39
C ASP A 89 -0.78 10.65 24.31
N ASP A 90 -2.01 11.10 24.53
CA ASP A 90 -2.36 12.16 25.50
C ASP A 90 -3.09 11.62 26.76
N GLY A 91 -3.17 10.30 26.89
CA GLY A 91 -3.90 9.61 27.95
C GLY A 91 -5.41 9.49 27.72
N VAL A 92 -5.93 9.95 26.58
CA VAL A 92 -7.30 9.72 26.11
C VAL A 92 -7.24 8.81 24.89
N ASN A 93 -8.21 7.90 24.75
CA ASN A 93 -8.32 7.05 23.55
C ASN A 93 -9.66 7.30 22.88
N ASN A 94 -9.62 7.95 21.73
CA ASN A 94 -10.77 8.28 20.90
C ASN A 94 -11.00 7.29 19.74
N SER A 95 -10.29 6.16 19.71
CA SER A 95 -10.42 5.13 18.67
C SER A 95 -11.88 4.69 18.49
N LYS A 96 -12.27 4.44 17.24
CA LYS A 96 -13.64 4.08 16.85
C LYS A 96 -13.62 2.77 16.10
N ALA A 97 -14.44 1.82 16.57
CA ALA A 97 -14.63 0.54 15.91
C ALA A 97 -15.07 0.72 14.45
N GLU A 98 -14.87 -0.32 13.65
CA GLU A 98 -15.19 -0.30 12.24
C GLU A 98 -16.68 0.04 11.99
N ALA A 99 -16.94 0.87 10.97
CA ALA A 99 -18.27 1.23 10.50
C ALA A 99 -18.31 1.25 8.97
N LEU A 100 -19.45 0.85 8.39
CA LEU A 100 -19.72 0.99 6.95
C LEU A 100 -19.94 2.47 6.63
N ILE A 101 -19.14 3.04 5.73
CA ILE A 101 -19.29 4.43 5.30
C ILE A 101 -20.06 4.56 3.99
N LYS A 102 -19.89 3.61 3.06
CA LYS A 102 -20.63 3.57 1.79
C LYS A 102 -20.65 2.18 1.17
N SER A 103 -21.64 1.94 0.32
CA SER A 103 -21.73 0.77 -0.56
C SER A 103 -21.85 1.25 -1.99
N ILE A 104 -20.92 0.84 -2.84
CA ILE A 104 -20.82 1.25 -4.24
C ILE A 104 -21.41 0.13 -5.08
N SER A 105 -22.49 0.40 -5.80
CA SER A 105 -23.13 -0.63 -6.63
C SER A 105 -22.33 -0.88 -7.91
N ALA A 106 -22.41 -2.09 -8.45
CA ALA A 106 -21.76 -2.46 -9.72
C ALA A 106 -22.10 -1.51 -10.88
N SER A 107 -23.32 -0.92 -10.87
CA SER A 107 -23.75 0.05 -11.87
C SER A 107 -22.99 1.38 -11.85
N GLU A 108 -22.26 1.66 -10.76
CA GLU A 108 -21.42 2.86 -10.61
C GLU A 108 -19.98 2.64 -11.07
N PHE A 109 -19.62 1.41 -11.46
CA PHE A 109 -18.31 1.06 -12.00
C PHE A 109 -18.25 1.40 -13.50
N THR A 110 -17.07 1.77 -13.95
CA THR A 110 -16.75 1.88 -15.37
C THR A 110 -16.00 0.63 -15.82
N THR A 111 -15.58 0.58 -17.09
CA THR A 111 -14.84 -0.55 -17.65
C THR A 111 -13.41 -0.13 -17.98
N SER A 112 -12.42 -0.86 -17.49
CA SER A 112 -11.01 -0.62 -17.79
C SER A 112 -10.60 -1.07 -19.21
N ALA A 113 -9.34 -0.81 -19.57
CA ALA A 113 -8.73 -1.37 -20.78
C ALA A 113 -8.71 -2.90 -20.80
N ASN A 114 -8.71 -3.55 -19.62
CA ASN A 114 -8.77 -5.01 -19.48
C ASN A 114 -10.19 -5.57 -19.58
N LYS A 115 -11.19 -4.69 -19.80
CA LYS A 115 -12.62 -5.03 -19.85
C LYS A 115 -13.19 -5.51 -18.51
N LEU A 116 -12.59 -5.07 -17.41
CA LEU A 116 -13.01 -5.39 -16.05
C LEU A 116 -13.68 -4.17 -15.39
N PRO A 117 -14.59 -4.37 -14.41
CA PRO A 117 -15.15 -3.28 -13.63
C PRO A 117 -14.06 -2.48 -12.91
N THR A 118 -14.12 -1.15 -12.98
CA THR A 118 -13.16 -0.25 -12.32
C THR A 118 -13.85 0.91 -11.66
N LYS A 119 -13.33 1.34 -10.50
CA LYS A 119 -13.87 2.45 -9.73
C LYS A 119 -12.78 3.19 -8.99
N THR A 120 -12.90 4.51 -8.95
CA THR A 120 -12.20 5.35 -7.97
C THR A 120 -12.99 5.34 -6.67
N VAL A 121 -12.40 4.78 -5.61
CA VAL A 121 -12.94 4.82 -4.26
C VAL A 121 -12.34 6.03 -3.55
N THR A 122 -13.20 6.86 -2.99
CA THR A 122 -12.82 8.07 -2.27
C THR A 122 -13.48 8.08 -0.91
N VAL A 123 -12.71 8.42 0.12
CA VAL A 123 -13.20 8.68 1.49
C VAL A 123 -12.62 10.01 1.94
N THR A 124 -13.46 11.01 2.20
CA THR A 124 -12.99 12.33 2.69
C THR A 124 -12.86 12.34 4.20
N LEU A 125 -12.02 13.24 4.73
CA LEU A 125 -11.85 13.40 6.17
C LEU A 125 -13.16 13.82 6.85
N GLY A 126 -13.95 14.68 6.20
CA GLY A 126 -15.27 15.07 6.69
C GLY A 126 -16.26 13.91 6.77
N GLU A 127 -16.23 12.95 5.84
CA GLU A 127 -17.04 11.73 5.93
C GLU A 127 -16.61 10.86 7.13
N VAL A 128 -15.30 10.74 7.38
CA VAL A 128 -14.77 10.00 8.55
C VAL A 128 -15.26 10.64 9.85
N PHE A 129 -15.07 11.95 9.99
CA PHE A 129 -15.43 12.68 11.21
C PHE A 129 -16.93 12.65 11.48
N SER A 130 -17.76 12.82 10.44
CA SER A 130 -19.21 12.73 10.57
C SER A 130 -19.69 11.31 10.92
N THR A 131 -19.11 10.27 10.33
CA THR A 131 -19.47 8.87 10.62
C THR A 131 -19.23 8.52 12.09
N PHE A 132 -18.14 9.03 12.67
CA PHE A 132 -17.73 8.72 14.03
C PHE A 132 -18.07 9.77 15.08
N ASN A 133 -18.70 10.88 14.67
CA ASN A 133 -18.92 12.06 15.50
C ASN A 133 -17.63 12.56 16.18
N LEU A 134 -16.52 12.60 15.42
CA LEU A 134 -15.27 13.18 15.88
C LEU A 134 -15.40 14.70 15.86
N VAL A 135 -15.08 15.32 16.99
CA VAL A 135 -15.10 16.78 17.19
C VAL A 135 -13.69 17.27 17.47
N GLU A 136 -13.46 18.58 17.34
CA GLU A 136 -12.17 19.18 17.64
C GLU A 136 -11.66 18.77 19.03
N GLY A 137 -10.40 18.36 19.11
CA GLY A 137 -9.78 17.78 20.32
C GLY A 137 -9.99 16.29 20.51
N ALA A 138 -10.79 15.62 19.67
CA ALA A 138 -10.91 14.16 19.64
C ALA A 138 -10.13 13.52 18.47
N TYR A 139 -9.36 14.33 17.74
CA TYR A 139 -8.50 13.89 16.64
C TYR A 139 -7.22 14.73 16.60
N ASN A 140 -6.14 14.07 16.19
CA ASN A 140 -4.79 14.62 16.16
C ASN A 140 -4.09 14.27 14.85
N ALA A 141 -3.07 15.07 14.50
CA ALA A 141 -2.17 14.67 13.43
C ALA A 141 -1.34 13.47 13.89
N GLY A 142 -1.20 12.46 13.05
CA GLY A 142 -0.64 11.15 13.38
C GLY A 142 -1.68 10.06 13.63
N ASP A 143 -2.95 10.42 13.83
CA ASP A 143 -4.05 9.45 13.92
C ASP A 143 -4.27 8.73 12.59
N LEU A 144 -4.80 7.51 12.67
CA LEU A 144 -4.91 6.63 11.51
C LEU A 144 -6.36 6.33 11.18
N VAL A 145 -6.64 6.30 9.88
CA VAL A 145 -7.90 5.79 9.33
C VAL A 145 -7.58 4.51 8.55
N SER A 146 -8.13 3.39 9.00
CA SER A 146 -8.12 2.14 8.22
C SER A 146 -9.31 2.14 7.26
N ILE A 147 -9.08 1.86 5.99
CA ILE A 147 -10.11 1.72 4.96
C ILE A 147 -10.13 0.26 4.49
N ARG A 148 -11.20 -0.48 4.75
CA ARG A 148 -11.39 -1.86 4.30
C ARG A 148 -12.44 -1.92 3.19
N LEU A 149 -12.11 -2.63 2.13
CA LEU A 149 -12.97 -2.94 1.01
C LEU A 149 -13.47 -4.38 1.13
N GLU A 150 -14.73 -4.57 0.77
CA GLU A 150 -15.39 -5.87 0.77
C GLU A 150 -16.18 -6.00 -0.53
N VAL A 151 -15.80 -6.96 -1.36
CA VAL A 151 -16.51 -7.24 -2.61
C VAL A 151 -17.64 -8.21 -2.32
N VAL A 152 -18.83 -7.88 -2.81
CA VAL A 152 -20.02 -8.70 -2.74
C VAL A 152 -20.38 -9.12 -4.16
N LEU A 153 -20.52 -10.43 -4.38
CA LEU A 153 -20.92 -10.99 -5.65
C LEU A 153 -22.43 -11.24 -5.71
N THR A 154 -22.97 -11.30 -6.94
CA THR A 154 -24.39 -11.52 -7.23
C THR A 154 -24.91 -12.88 -6.76
N ASP A 155 -24.00 -13.84 -6.51
CA ASP A 155 -24.32 -15.16 -5.96
C ASP A 155 -24.23 -15.23 -4.41
N GLY A 156 -23.92 -14.11 -3.76
CA GLY A 156 -23.87 -13.97 -2.31
C GLY A 156 -22.51 -14.24 -1.66
N ARG A 157 -21.49 -14.62 -2.44
CA ARG A 157 -20.10 -14.70 -1.92
C ARG A 157 -19.57 -13.30 -1.59
N ILE A 158 -18.75 -13.24 -0.55
CA ILE A 158 -18.15 -12.01 -0.03
C ILE A 158 -16.66 -12.25 0.18
N PHE A 159 -15.82 -11.32 -0.27
CA PHE A 159 -14.37 -11.38 -0.05
C PHE A 159 -13.84 -10.05 0.49
N SER A 160 -12.93 -10.11 1.46
CA SER A 160 -12.29 -8.94 2.06
C SER A 160 -10.85 -9.26 2.53
N ALA A 161 -10.32 -8.44 3.43
CA ALA A 161 -8.93 -8.47 3.87
C ALA A 161 -8.50 -9.82 4.49
N ASP A 162 -9.41 -10.51 5.18
CA ASP A 162 -9.11 -11.82 5.79
C ASP A 162 -9.00 -12.95 4.73
N ASP A 163 -9.55 -12.73 3.54
CA ASP A 163 -9.47 -13.68 2.40
C ASP A 163 -8.20 -13.45 1.56
N ALA A 164 -7.47 -12.37 1.80
CA ALA A 164 -6.26 -12.00 1.07
C ALA A 164 -5.05 -12.85 1.51
N SER A 165 -4.87 -14.02 0.90
CA SER A 165 -3.61 -14.77 1.07
C SER A 165 -2.40 -13.99 0.52
N GLY A 166 -1.18 -14.28 1.01
CA GLY A 166 0.03 -13.54 0.61
C GLY A 166 0.29 -13.51 -0.90
N GLY A 167 -0.20 -14.51 -1.65
CA GLY A 167 -0.14 -14.50 -3.12
C GLY A 167 -1.01 -13.41 -3.76
N LEU A 168 -2.18 -13.10 -3.17
CA LEU A 168 -3.11 -12.06 -3.64
C LEU A 168 -2.64 -10.64 -3.32
N GLN A 169 -1.75 -10.49 -2.34
CA GLN A 169 -1.13 -9.21 -1.98
C GLN A 169 0.13 -8.90 -2.80
N GLY A 170 0.70 -9.91 -3.48
CA GLY A 170 1.88 -9.76 -4.32
C GLY A 170 1.65 -8.91 -5.57
N SER A 171 2.75 -8.56 -6.25
CA SER A 171 2.78 -7.60 -7.36
C SER A 171 1.84 -7.88 -8.54
N TYR A 172 1.37 -9.13 -8.70
CA TYR A 172 0.46 -9.50 -9.78
C TYR A 172 -1.01 -9.18 -9.47
N PHE A 173 -1.47 -9.46 -8.25
CA PHE A 173 -2.87 -9.29 -7.87
C PHE A 173 -3.11 -7.97 -7.13
N LEU A 174 -2.13 -7.47 -6.36
CA LEU A 174 -2.17 -6.19 -5.65
C LEU A 174 -3.53 -5.95 -4.97
N SER A 175 -4.07 -6.95 -4.30
CA SER A 175 -5.43 -6.92 -3.73
C SER A 175 -5.38 -7.01 -2.21
N PRO A 176 -4.88 -5.97 -1.51
CA PRO A 176 -4.77 -6.01 -0.05
C PRO A 176 -6.14 -5.91 0.64
N TYR A 177 -7.19 -5.46 -0.06
CA TYR A 177 -8.52 -5.10 0.47
C TYR A 177 -8.53 -4.11 1.64
N LYS A 178 -7.39 -3.74 2.19
CA LYS A 178 -7.28 -2.82 3.31
C LYS A 178 -6.13 -1.85 3.05
N TYR A 179 -6.39 -0.59 3.35
CA TYR A 179 -5.43 0.49 3.30
C TYR A 179 -5.43 1.19 4.66
N THR A 180 -4.33 1.88 4.96
CA THR A 180 -4.22 2.74 6.14
C THR A 180 -3.77 4.11 5.66
N ALA A 181 -4.51 5.14 6.04
CA ALA A 181 -4.22 6.53 5.73
C ALA A 181 -3.95 7.28 7.04
N ALA A 182 -2.88 8.07 7.08
CA ALA A 182 -2.60 8.93 8.22
C ALA A 182 -3.31 10.28 8.08
N ILE A 183 -3.71 10.87 9.21
CA ILE A 183 -4.12 12.26 9.28
C ILE A 183 -2.87 13.10 9.49
N LEU A 184 -2.46 13.81 8.45
CA LEU A 184 -1.31 14.71 8.49
C LEU A 184 -1.78 16.15 8.70
N CYS A 185 -0.89 17.02 9.10
CA CYS A 185 -1.14 18.46 9.13
C CYS A 185 -0.21 19.17 8.16
N LYS A 186 -0.54 20.43 7.82
CA LYS A 186 0.39 21.27 7.08
C LYS A 186 1.73 21.31 7.83
N PRO A 187 2.84 20.96 7.20
CA PRO A 187 4.12 20.89 7.87
C PRO A 187 4.58 22.31 8.24
N TYR A 188 5.11 22.46 9.45
CA TYR A 188 5.70 23.73 9.89
C TYR A 188 6.92 24.04 9.02
N PRO A 189 6.98 25.19 8.34
CA PRO A 189 8.10 25.51 7.45
C PRO A 189 9.37 25.85 8.23
N GLY A 190 10.53 25.55 7.64
CA GLY A 190 11.83 25.88 8.19
C GLY A 190 12.83 24.74 8.11
N ASP A 191 13.91 24.88 8.86
CA ASP A 191 15.05 23.97 8.84
C ASP A 191 14.86 22.83 9.84
N TYR A 192 14.72 21.61 9.33
CA TYR A 192 14.68 20.39 10.11
C TYR A 192 16.08 19.80 10.17
N ARG A 193 16.52 19.43 11.35
CA ARG A 193 17.89 18.93 11.58
C ARG A 193 17.84 17.44 11.82
N VAL A 194 18.61 16.69 11.05
CA VAL A 194 18.77 15.24 11.19
C VAL A 194 20.17 15.00 11.75
N VAL A 195 20.23 14.53 12.99
CA VAL A 195 21.45 14.10 13.65
C VAL A 195 21.55 12.59 13.46
N MET A 196 22.67 12.12 12.94
CA MET A 196 22.83 10.75 12.45
C MET A 196 24.05 10.12 13.07
N HIS A 197 23.90 8.85 13.44
CA HIS A 197 24.89 8.07 14.15
C HIS A 197 25.02 6.67 13.54
N ASP A 198 26.24 6.14 13.62
CA ASP A 198 26.62 4.83 13.15
C ASP A 198 27.54 4.17 14.19
N SER A 199 27.16 2.97 14.64
CA SER A 199 27.87 2.32 15.75
C SER A 199 29.11 1.52 15.35
N TYR A 200 29.27 1.16 14.06
CA TYR A 200 30.45 0.43 13.59
C TYR A 200 31.50 1.34 12.95
N GLY A 201 31.15 2.60 12.68
CA GLY A 201 32.09 3.62 12.25
C GLY A 201 32.41 3.56 10.76
N ASP A 202 31.46 3.10 9.97
CA ASP A 202 31.68 2.83 8.56
C ASP A 202 30.60 3.42 7.63
N GLY A 203 29.79 4.32 8.18
CA GLY A 203 28.70 5.01 7.51
C GLY A 203 27.55 4.07 7.15
N TRP A 204 26.43 4.62 6.67
CA TRP A 204 25.19 3.84 6.65
C TRP A 204 25.05 2.82 5.52
N GLN A 205 24.53 1.63 5.87
CA GLN A 205 24.04 0.59 4.97
C GLN A 205 22.57 0.28 5.31
N THR A 206 21.66 0.91 4.57
CA THR A 206 20.23 0.91 4.91
C THR A 206 19.48 -0.28 4.32
N ASN A 207 19.01 -0.19 3.07
CA ASN A 207 18.19 -1.23 2.43
C ASN A 207 19.02 -2.29 1.69
N THR A 208 20.35 -2.18 1.69
CA THR A 208 21.26 -3.22 1.19
C THR A 208 22.45 -3.37 2.13
N GLY A 209 23.14 -4.51 2.11
CA GLY A 209 24.36 -4.70 2.88
C GLY A 209 25.59 -3.94 2.36
N SER A 210 25.43 -3.09 1.33
CA SER A 210 26.49 -2.30 0.70
C SER A 210 25.99 -0.89 0.40
N GLY A 211 25.48 -0.23 1.44
CA GLY A 211 24.87 1.09 1.36
C GLY A 211 23.37 1.02 1.06
N GLY A 212 22.85 2.03 0.37
CA GLY A 212 21.43 2.09 0.06
C GLY A 212 20.95 3.50 -0.22
N TYR A 213 19.68 3.73 0.10
CA TYR A 213 19.07 5.05 0.13
C TYR A 213 19.25 5.70 1.50
N GLY A 214 19.32 7.03 1.54
CA GLY A 214 19.19 7.74 2.81
C GLY A 214 17.74 7.71 3.32
N ILE A 215 17.49 8.30 4.49
CA ILE A 215 16.14 8.68 4.89
C ILE A 215 15.53 9.50 3.76
N GLN A 216 14.38 9.07 3.28
CA GLN A 216 13.66 9.66 2.15
C GLN A 216 12.64 10.68 2.68
N ILE A 217 12.75 11.93 2.22
CA ILE A 217 11.84 13.02 2.55
C ILE A 217 11.12 13.43 1.27
N THR A 218 9.81 13.23 1.21
CA THR A 218 9.00 13.68 0.07
C THR A 218 8.27 14.95 0.46
N VAL A 219 8.57 16.05 -0.23
CA VAL A 219 7.98 17.38 -0.01
C VAL A 219 7.17 17.75 -1.24
N ASP A 220 5.85 17.78 -1.13
CA ASP A 220 4.92 18.02 -2.25
C ASP A 220 5.25 17.16 -3.50
N GLY A 221 5.58 15.88 -3.27
CA GLY A 221 5.96 14.92 -4.30
C GLY A 221 7.43 14.97 -4.76
N ALA A 222 8.21 15.97 -4.34
CA ALA A 222 9.65 16.04 -4.63
C ALA A 222 10.45 15.25 -3.58
N LEU A 223 11.21 14.26 -4.04
CA LEU A 223 12.03 13.41 -3.18
C LEU A 223 13.40 14.05 -2.88
N MET A 224 13.72 14.13 -1.60
CA MET A 224 15.04 14.43 -1.05
C MET A 224 15.53 13.23 -0.22
N GLN A 225 16.84 13.14 -0.02
CA GLN A 225 17.45 12.10 0.80
C GLN A 225 18.52 12.68 1.72
N VAL A 226 18.67 12.06 2.89
CA VAL A 226 19.70 12.39 3.87
C VAL A 226 20.22 11.11 4.53
N GLY A 227 21.52 11.02 4.74
CA GLY A 227 22.15 9.86 5.35
C GLY A 227 23.66 10.01 5.36
N LEU A 228 24.34 9.25 6.22
CA LEU A 228 25.79 9.24 6.28
C LEU A 228 26.38 8.59 5.04
N CYS A 229 27.33 9.27 4.40
CA CYS A 229 28.14 8.67 3.35
C CYS A 229 28.82 7.39 3.85
N THR A 230 28.78 6.33 3.06
CA THR A 230 29.49 5.08 3.31
C THR A 230 30.53 4.86 2.20
N PRO A 231 31.74 4.34 2.52
CA PRO A 231 32.69 3.89 1.50
C PRO A 231 32.29 2.57 0.85
N TYR A 232 31.24 1.90 1.36
CA TYR A 232 30.76 0.61 0.86
C TYR A 232 29.63 0.80 -0.14
N GLY A 233 29.86 1.51 -1.23
CA GLY A 233 28.84 1.60 -2.26
C GLY A 233 28.94 0.53 -3.31
N GLY A 234 27.93 -0.32 -3.35
CA GLY A 234 27.55 -0.99 -4.59
C GLY A 234 26.99 -0.03 -5.66
N GLY A 235 27.44 1.24 -5.72
CA GLY A 235 26.85 2.30 -6.55
C GLY A 235 25.53 2.89 -6.01
N SER A 236 25.30 2.78 -4.69
CA SER A 236 24.10 3.28 -4.02
C SER A 236 24.15 4.79 -3.75
N TRP A 237 23.01 5.40 -3.41
CA TRP A 237 22.96 6.85 -3.16
C TRP A 237 23.84 7.27 -1.97
N LEU A 238 23.97 6.43 -0.95
CA LEU A 238 24.84 6.68 0.21
C LEU A 238 26.34 6.62 -0.10
N ASP A 239 26.76 6.17 -1.28
CA ASP A 239 28.17 6.18 -1.69
C ASP A 239 28.45 7.21 -2.79
N VAL A 240 27.67 7.17 -3.88
CA VAL A 240 27.91 8.04 -5.04
C VAL A 240 27.00 9.27 -5.10
N GLY A 241 26.03 9.36 -4.20
CA GLY A 241 25.05 10.45 -4.14
C GLY A 241 25.50 11.64 -3.29
N GLY A 242 24.59 12.60 -3.10
CA GLY A 242 24.81 13.79 -2.27
C GLY A 242 24.62 13.53 -0.77
N CYS A 243 25.15 12.42 -0.26
CA CYS A 243 25.09 12.04 1.16
C CYS A 243 25.84 13.03 2.07
N THR A 244 25.67 12.89 3.38
CA THR A 244 26.29 13.74 4.40
C THR A 244 27.73 13.27 4.67
N PRO A 245 28.75 14.12 4.39
CA PRO A 245 30.14 13.81 4.73
C PRO A 245 30.31 13.59 6.24
N ASN A 246 31.08 12.58 6.61
CA ASN A 246 31.23 12.13 7.99
C ASN A 246 32.60 11.48 8.21
N ASP A 247 32.89 11.10 9.45
CA ASP A 247 34.09 10.39 9.88
C ASP A 247 33.89 8.87 10.03
N GLY A 248 32.75 8.36 9.59
CA GLY A 248 32.27 6.99 9.74
C GLY A 248 31.22 6.84 10.83
N TYR A 249 31.20 7.72 11.85
CA TYR A 249 30.39 7.53 13.06
C TYR A 249 29.23 8.50 13.19
N GLU A 250 29.43 9.76 12.80
CA GLU A 250 28.43 10.79 13.04
C GLU A 250 28.36 11.83 11.93
N GLY A 251 27.18 12.41 11.77
CA GLY A 251 26.98 13.51 10.85
C GLY A 251 25.66 14.21 11.11
N GLU A 252 25.58 15.44 10.65
CA GLU A 252 24.39 16.26 10.76
C GLU A 252 24.05 16.84 9.40
N ALA A 253 22.75 16.88 9.10
CA ALA A 253 22.26 17.52 7.90
C ALA A 253 20.96 18.28 8.17
N THR A 254 20.74 19.30 7.36
CA THR A 254 19.56 20.16 7.43
C THR A 254 18.70 19.96 6.19
N ILE A 255 17.40 19.76 6.41
CA ILE A 255 16.37 19.72 5.39
C ILE A 255 15.47 20.95 5.56
N THR A 256 15.46 21.83 4.57
CA THR A 256 14.57 23.01 4.58
C THR A 256 13.21 22.64 3.99
N ILE A 257 12.15 22.73 4.79
CA ILE A 257 10.76 22.67 4.32
C ILE A 257 10.31 24.10 3.94
N PRO A 258 9.98 24.36 2.67
CA PRO A 258 9.54 25.69 2.23
C PRO A 258 8.23 26.15 2.88
N VAL A 259 8.05 27.47 2.96
CA VAL A 259 6.75 28.05 3.30
C VAL A 259 5.73 27.69 2.22
N GLY A 260 4.56 27.22 2.65
CA GLY A 260 3.47 26.85 1.74
C GLY A 260 3.52 25.40 1.27
N THR A 261 4.41 24.57 1.81
CA THR A 261 4.35 23.13 1.62
C THR A 261 3.04 22.57 2.17
N GLU A 262 2.41 21.69 1.41
CA GLU A 262 1.13 21.07 1.74
C GLU A 262 1.31 19.69 2.37
N GLU A 263 2.30 18.92 1.92
CA GLU A 263 2.59 17.59 2.46
C GLU A 263 4.10 17.34 2.60
N VAL A 264 4.49 16.78 3.73
CA VAL A 264 5.81 16.15 3.93
C VAL A 264 5.62 14.75 4.49
N SER A 265 6.31 13.78 3.91
CA SER A 265 6.45 12.42 4.46
C SER A 265 7.91 12.02 4.60
N TRP A 266 8.19 11.24 5.63
CA TRP A 266 9.52 10.71 5.96
C TRP A 266 9.47 9.20 5.92
N TYR A 267 10.46 8.57 5.28
CA TYR A 267 10.57 7.12 5.17
C TYR A 267 12.01 6.70 5.45
N PHE A 268 12.19 5.80 6.40
CA PHE A 268 13.48 5.17 6.65
C PHE A 268 13.58 3.86 5.85
N PRO A 269 14.58 3.71 4.96
CA PRO A 269 14.72 2.50 4.15
C PRO A 269 15.09 1.23 4.93
N GLY A 270 15.49 1.38 6.19
CA GLY A 270 15.85 0.28 7.08
C GLY A 270 17.30 0.35 7.53
N ASP A 271 17.67 -0.62 8.35
CA ASP A 271 18.98 -0.79 8.96
C ASP A 271 19.43 -2.23 8.70
N ALA A 272 20.37 -2.42 7.76
CA ALA A 272 20.75 -3.76 7.31
C ALA A 272 21.50 -4.56 8.38
N TYR A 273 22.16 -3.86 9.30
CA TYR A 273 23.07 -4.45 10.28
C TYR A 273 22.72 -4.13 11.75
N GLY A 274 21.71 -3.30 11.98
CA GLY A 274 21.26 -2.93 13.32
C GLY A 274 22.15 -1.88 13.99
N GLU A 275 22.83 -1.05 13.21
CA GLU A 275 23.86 -0.12 13.67
C GLU A 275 23.49 1.35 13.59
N ILE A 276 22.37 1.66 12.93
CA ILE A 276 21.95 3.01 12.61
C ILE A 276 21.10 3.58 13.75
N SER A 277 21.40 4.81 14.15
CA SER A 277 20.53 5.61 15.02
C SER A 277 20.50 7.06 14.57
N PHE A 278 19.41 7.77 14.87
CA PHE A 278 19.25 9.16 14.47
C PHE A 278 18.15 9.88 15.25
N GLU A 279 18.23 11.20 15.25
CA GLU A 279 17.23 12.11 15.79
C GLU A 279 16.83 13.17 14.75
N ILE A 280 15.54 13.47 14.68
CA ILE A 280 14.97 14.49 13.81
C ILE A 280 14.40 15.61 14.68
N TYR A 281 14.95 16.80 14.53
CA TYR A 281 14.53 18.00 15.24
C TYR A 281 13.80 18.95 14.28
N GLY A 282 12.72 19.55 14.76
CA GLY A 282 12.01 20.61 14.05
C GLY A 282 12.73 21.97 14.10
N PRO A 283 12.23 22.99 13.38
CA PRO A 283 12.86 24.30 13.27
C PRO A 283 13.05 25.07 14.58
N THR A 284 12.33 24.70 15.64
CA THR A 284 12.44 25.29 16.98
C THR A 284 13.40 24.53 17.90
N GLY A 285 14.05 23.47 17.40
CA GLY A 285 14.89 22.57 18.19
C GLY A 285 14.13 21.51 18.98
N THR A 286 12.81 21.39 18.76
CA THR A 286 11.99 20.34 19.37
C THR A 286 12.34 18.99 18.74
N LEU A 287 12.60 17.96 19.56
CA LEU A 287 12.77 16.60 19.08
C LEU A 287 11.41 16.07 18.59
N LEU A 288 11.34 15.70 17.31
CA LEU A 288 10.11 15.19 16.69
C LEU A 288 10.11 13.66 16.60
N TRP A 289 11.27 13.07 16.38
CA TRP A 289 11.42 11.62 16.28
C TRP A 289 12.85 11.19 16.58
N ALA A 290 13.02 10.00 17.13
CA ALA A 290 14.32 9.37 17.34
C ALA A 290 14.22 7.85 17.09
N VAL A 291 15.30 7.28 16.59
CA VAL A 291 15.50 5.83 16.43
C VAL A 291 16.79 5.46 17.14
N GLY A 292 16.71 4.57 18.12
CA GLY A 292 17.88 4.03 18.81
C GLY A 292 18.63 2.97 17.99
N VAL A 293 19.85 2.66 18.41
CA VAL A 293 20.71 1.66 17.74
C VAL A 293 20.01 0.30 17.72
N GLY A 294 19.85 -0.26 16.52
CA GLY A 294 19.20 -1.57 16.32
C GLY A 294 17.69 -1.57 16.51
N GLU A 295 17.07 -0.41 16.73
CA GLU A 295 15.61 -0.26 16.84
C GLU A 295 14.95 0.07 15.49
N GLY A 296 15.75 0.50 14.51
CA GLY A 296 15.29 0.95 13.20
C GLY A 296 14.86 -0.19 12.27
N GLY A 297 13.64 -0.12 11.75
CA GLY A 297 13.15 -0.98 10.67
C GLY A 297 12.70 -0.15 9.45
N PRO A 298 12.60 -0.76 8.26
CA PRO A 298 12.08 -0.06 7.08
C PRO A 298 10.63 0.39 7.33
N GLY A 299 10.34 1.67 7.06
CA GLY A 299 8.99 2.18 7.26
C GLY A 299 8.88 3.70 7.26
N SER A 300 7.63 4.16 7.21
CA SER A 300 7.29 5.57 7.39
C SER A 300 7.63 6.01 8.81
N LEU A 301 8.24 7.20 8.94
CA LEU A 301 8.55 7.82 10.22
C LEU A 301 7.44 8.82 10.57
N PRO A 302 6.85 8.79 11.77
CA PRO A 302 5.78 9.70 12.19
C PRO A 302 6.34 11.06 12.62
N VAL A 303 7.14 11.68 11.76
CA VAL A 303 7.68 13.04 11.98
C VAL A 303 6.58 14.04 11.66
N VAL A 304 5.88 14.50 12.69
CA VAL A 304 4.76 15.44 12.54
C VAL A 304 5.03 16.70 13.34
N LEU A 305 5.06 17.85 12.65
CA LEU A 305 5.07 19.17 13.27
C LEU A 305 4.15 20.09 12.49
N CYS A 306 3.04 20.46 13.11
CA CYS A 306 2.00 21.23 12.44
C CYS A 306 2.34 22.72 12.42
N ALA A 307 2.20 23.34 11.25
CA ALA A 307 2.14 24.79 11.13
C ALA A 307 0.92 25.31 11.92
N PRO A 308 1.03 26.50 12.55
CA PRO A 308 -0.10 27.16 13.20
C PRO A 308 -1.19 27.59 12.21
#